data_AF-A0A1J5DBL4-F1
#
_entry.id   AF-A0A1J5DBL4-F1
#
_cell.length_a   1.000
_cell.length_b   1.000
_cell.length_c   1.000
_cell.angle_alpha   90.00
_cell.angle_beta   90.00
_cell.angle_gamma   90.00
#
_symmetry.space_group_name_H-M   'P 1'
#
loop_
_entity.id
_entity.type
_entity.pdbx_description
1 polymer ?
#
loop_
_entity_poly.entity_id
_entity_poly.type
_entity_poly.pdbx_seq_one_letter_code
_entity_poly.pdbx_strand_id
1 'polypeptide(L)'
;MTLALFVMLNNYFHDLATAVFGVSAFAAYWVLREEGAKLALRALSQKLVWLGRWSLVWVLVGGVVRALAYRDYEWSEAAGKAQVPVLAVKHLVLFTLVALGILFLRKVKHFLNQSPPETP
;
A
#
# COMPACT_ATOMS: atom_id res chain seq x y z
N MET A 1 -1.29 -14.07 -25.76
CA MET A 1 -1.42 -12.59 -25.70
C MET A 1 -2.26 -12.13 -24.51
N THR A 2 -3.46 -12.69 -24.31
CA THR A 2 -4.39 -12.28 -23.24
C THR A 2 -3.88 -12.50 -21.81
N LEU A 3 -3.23 -13.64 -21.53
CA LEU A 3 -2.67 -13.92 -20.19
C LEU A 3 -1.58 -12.93 -19.77
N ALA A 4 -0.70 -12.57 -20.70
CA ALA A 4 0.37 -11.59 -20.45
C ALA A 4 -0.20 -10.20 -20.11
N LEU A 5 -1.30 -9.80 -20.76
CA LEU A 5 -2.02 -8.56 -20.43
C LEU A 5 -2.59 -8.59 -19.02
N PHE A 6 -3.19 -9.71 -18.59
CA PHE A 6 -3.72 -9.85 -17.22
C PHE A 6 -2.61 -9.82 -16.17
N VAL A 7 -1.46 -10.46 -16.43
CA VAL A 7 -0.30 -10.41 -15.53
C VAL A 7 0.24 -8.98 -15.43
N MET A 8 0.41 -8.30 -16.57
CA MET A 8 0.86 -6.90 -16.60
C MET A 8 -0.09 -5.99 -15.82
N LEU A 9 -1.40 -6.17 -16.03
CA LEU A 9 -2.43 -5.40 -15.33
C LEU A 9 -2.44 -5.68 -13.82
N ASN A 10 -2.29 -6.94 -13.42
CA ASN A 10 -2.13 -7.32 -12.01
C ASN A 10 -0.89 -6.66 -11.39
N ASN A 11 0.24 -6.66 -12.09
CA ASN A 11 1.48 -6.07 -11.57
C ASN A 11 1.34 -4.55 -11.42
N TYR A 12 0.70 -3.88 -12.39
CA TYR A 12 0.35 -2.46 -12.29
C TYR A 12 -0.57 -2.18 -11.09
N PHE A 13 -1.66 -2.94 -10.93
CA PHE A 13 -2.58 -2.74 -9.81
C PHE A 13 -1.94 -3.08 -8.46
N HIS A 14 -1.05 -4.06 -8.39
CA HIS A 14 -0.29 -4.39 -7.20
C HIS A 14 0.64 -3.22 -6.78
N ASP A 15 1.36 -2.62 -7.73
CA ASP A 15 2.22 -1.47 -7.47
C ASP A 15 1.39 -0.24 -7.05
N LEU A 16 0.27 0.03 -7.74
CA LEU A 16 -0.66 1.10 -7.38
C LEU A 16 -1.23 0.89 -5.98
N ALA A 17 -1.69 -0.32 -5.65
CA ALA A 17 -2.23 -0.63 -4.33
C ALA A 17 -1.18 -0.45 -3.23
N THR A 18 0.08 -0.78 -3.52
CA THR A 18 1.20 -0.53 -2.59
C THR A 18 1.35 0.96 -2.28
N ALA A 19 1.31 1.81 -3.31
CA ALA A 19 1.35 3.26 -3.14
C ALA A 19 0.12 3.79 -2.37
N VAL A 20 -1.09 3.35 -2.75
CA VAL A 20 -2.33 3.75 -2.07
C VAL A 20 -2.30 3.34 -0.61
N PHE A 21 -1.83 2.14 -0.27
CA PHE A 21 -1.68 1.70 1.12
C PHE A 21 -0.74 2.62 1.92
N GLY A 22 0.47 2.85 1.41
CA GLY A 22 1.46 3.69 2.10
C GLY A 22 0.97 5.12 2.30
N VAL A 23 0.45 5.74 1.24
CA VAL A 23 -0.03 7.13 1.26
C VAL A 23 -1.27 7.29 2.13
N SER A 24 -2.24 6.38 2.05
CA SER A 24 -3.46 6.46 2.88
C SER A 24 -3.15 6.28 4.37
N ALA A 25 -2.25 5.37 4.73
CA ALA A 25 -1.82 5.17 6.11
C ALA A 25 -1.05 6.40 6.64
N PHE A 26 -0.15 6.98 5.84
CA PHE A 26 0.56 8.21 6.18
C PHE A 26 -0.41 9.39 6.35
N ALA A 27 -1.34 9.59 5.40
CA ALA A 27 -2.33 10.66 5.46
C ALA A 27 -3.25 10.51 6.68
N ALA A 28 -3.70 9.29 7.00
CA ALA A 28 -4.49 9.01 8.19
C ALA A 28 -3.76 9.40 9.49
N TYR A 29 -2.46 9.10 9.55
CA TYR A 29 -1.60 9.48 10.68
C TYR A 29 -1.40 10.99 10.77
N TRP A 30 -1.10 11.64 9.63
CA TRP A 30 -0.87 13.08 9.57
C TRP A 30 -2.10 13.87 10.01
N VAL A 31 -3.28 13.52 9.48
CA VAL A 31 -4.55 14.18 9.82
C VAL A 31 -4.89 14.08 11.31
N LEU A 32 -4.51 12.99 11.98
CA LEU A 32 -4.74 12.83 13.42
C LEU A 32 -3.76 13.60 14.30
N ARG A 33 -2.64 14.09 13.75
CA ARG A 33 -1.67 14.91 14.50
C ARG A 33 -2.01 16.40 14.53
N GLU A 34 -2.93 16.86 13.69
CA GLU A 34 -3.43 18.23 13.70
C GLU A 34 -4.15 18.51 15.03
N GLU A 35 -3.69 19.53 15.76
CA GLU A 35 -4.32 19.97 17.00
C GLU A 35 -5.74 20.47 16.72
N GLY A 36 -6.70 20.08 17.57
CA GLY A 36 -8.11 20.40 17.34
C GLY A 36 -8.76 19.58 16.23
N ALA A 37 -8.24 18.38 15.93
CA ALA A 37 -8.81 17.42 14.99
C ALA A 37 -10.33 17.24 15.22
N LYS A 38 -11.12 18.01 14.46
CA LYS A 38 -12.58 18.00 14.51
C LYS A 38 -13.09 16.59 14.22
N LEU A 39 -14.29 16.26 14.69
CA LEU A 39 -14.96 14.97 14.44
C LEU A 39 -14.88 14.54 12.95
N ALA A 40 -14.99 15.50 12.04
CA ALA A 40 -14.83 15.29 10.59
C ALA A 40 -13.45 14.76 10.16
N LEU A 41 -12.35 15.26 10.76
CA LEU A 41 -10.99 14.80 10.46
C LEU A 41 -10.73 13.39 11.00
N ARG A 42 -11.30 13.05 12.16
CA ARG A 42 -11.31 11.66 12.67
C ARG A 42 -12.06 10.73 11.71
N ALA A 43 -13.24 11.11 11.26
CA ALA A 43 -14.02 10.31 10.30
C ALA A 43 -13.25 10.13 8.97
N LEU A 44 -12.56 11.16 8.50
CA LEU A 44 -11.68 11.08 7.32
C LEU A 44 -10.53 10.09 7.56
N SER A 45 -9.84 10.18 8.70
CA SER A 45 -8.75 9.26 9.05
C SER A 45 -9.21 7.80 9.10
N GLN A 46 -10.39 7.53 9.65
CA GLN A 46 -10.99 6.18 9.64
C GLN A 46 -11.27 5.66 8.23
N LYS A 47 -11.77 6.53 7.33
CA LYS A 47 -11.99 6.17 5.92
C LYS A 47 -10.66 5.90 5.20
N LEU A 48 -9.62 6.68 5.46
CA LEU A 48 -8.27 6.45 4.92
C LEU A 48 -7.67 5.13 5.42
N VAL A 49 -7.85 4.80 6.70
CA VAL A 49 -7.46 3.49 7.25
C VAL A 49 -8.20 2.35 6.55
N TRP A 50 -9.51 2.50 6.32
CA TRP A 50 -10.31 1.49 5.64
C TRP A 50 -9.83 1.27 4.20
N LEU A 51 -9.59 2.36 3.46
CA LEU A 51 -8.99 2.31 2.12
C LEU A 51 -7.63 1.61 2.13
N GLY A 52 -6.75 1.99 3.06
CA GLY A 52 -5.43 1.37 3.20
C GLY A 52 -5.50 -0.13 3.48
N ARG A 53 -6.45 -0.59 4.31
CA ARG A 53 -6.64 -2.02 4.59
C ARG A 53 -7.05 -2.81 3.36
N TRP A 54 -7.96 -2.28 2.54
CA TRP A 54 -8.34 -2.93 1.28
C TRP A 54 -7.20 -2.97 0.29
N SER A 55 -6.45 -1.87 0.17
CA SER A 55 -5.24 -1.85 -0.65
C SER A 55 -4.23 -2.87 -0.17
N LEU A 56 -4.02 -3.03 1.14
CA LEU A 56 -3.12 -4.03 1.69
C LEU A 56 -3.57 -5.46 1.36
N VAL A 57 -4.87 -5.75 1.42
CA VAL A 57 -5.41 -7.06 0.99
C VAL A 57 -5.06 -7.31 -0.47
N TRP A 58 -5.26 -6.33 -1.35
CA TRP A 58 -4.88 -6.45 -2.76
C TRP A 58 -3.36 -6.60 -2.96
N VAL A 59 -2.53 -5.87 -2.21
CA VAL A 59 -1.07 -6.02 -2.24
C VAL A 59 -0.69 -7.48 -1.96
N LEU A 60 -1.30 -8.12 -0.97
CA LEU A 60 -1.03 -9.51 -0.65
C LEU A 60 -1.53 -10.46 -1.76
N VAL A 61 -2.79 -10.34 -2.17
CA VAL A 61 -3.39 -11.23 -3.19
C VAL A 61 -2.70 -11.06 -4.55
N GLY A 62 -2.59 -9.83 -5.05
CA GLY A 62 -1.92 -9.52 -6.30
C GLY A 62 -0.42 -9.81 -6.26
N GLY A 63 0.18 -9.75 -5.06
CA GLY A 63 1.58 -10.14 -4.83
C GLY A 63 1.80 -11.64 -5.00
N VAL A 64 0.85 -12.48 -4.55
CA VAL A 64 0.91 -13.93 -4.78
C VAL A 64 0.82 -14.23 -6.28
N VAL A 65 -0.12 -13.62 -7.00
CA VAL A 65 -0.24 -13.78 -8.47
C VAL A 65 1.05 -13.36 -9.17
N ARG A 66 1.61 -12.21 -8.77
CA ARG A 66 2.88 -11.71 -9.32
C ARG A 66 4.03 -12.68 -9.04
N ALA A 67 4.15 -13.21 -7.82
CA ALA A 67 5.23 -14.12 -7.45
C ALA A 67 5.19 -15.41 -8.28
N LEU A 68 4.00 -15.95 -8.55
CA LEU A 68 3.82 -17.12 -9.40
C LEU A 68 4.20 -16.84 -10.86
N ALA A 69 3.91 -15.63 -11.36
CA ALA A 69 4.22 -15.21 -12.73
C ALA A 69 5.61 -14.57 -12.90
N TYR A 70 6.37 -14.38 -11.81
CA TYR A 70 7.57 -13.54 -11.78
C TYR A 70 8.68 -14.06 -12.70
N ARG A 71 8.94 -15.37 -12.66
CA ARG A 71 10.01 -16.01 -13.43
C ARG A 71 9.79 -15.88 -14.93
N ASP A 72 8.54 -16.05 -15.37
CA ASP A 72 8.19 -16.18 -16.77
C ASP A 72 7.99 -14.82 -17.44
N TYR A 73 7.50 -13.81 -16.71
CA TYR A 73 7.11 -12.51 -17.26
C TYR A 73 7.98 -11.33 -16.82
N GLU A 74 8.57 -11.32 -15.61
CA GLU A 74 9.38 -10.18 -15.14
C GLU A 74 10.88 -10.46 -15.20
N TRP A 75 11.32 -11.62 -14.73
CA TRP A 75 12.74 -11.96 -14.66
C TRP A 75 13.35 -12.21 -16.03
N SER A 76 12.68 -13.01 -16.87
CA SER A 76 13.11 -13.34 -18.23
C SER A 76 13.32 -12.08 -19.09
N GLU A 77 12.37 -11.14 -19.02
CA GLU A 77 12.40 -9.89 -19.77
C GLU A 77 13.43 -8.90 -19.21
N ALA A 78 13.52 -8.76 -17.88
CA ALA A 78 14.50 -7.86 -17.26
C ALA A 78 15.94 -8.35 -17.43
N ALA A 79 16.19 -9.66 -17.33
CA ALA A 79 17.50 -10.25 -17.57
C ALA A 79 17.94 -10.10 -19.03
N GLY A 80 17.01 -10.28 -19.98
CA GLY A 80 17.26 -10.08 -21.41
C GLY A 80 17.58 -8.63 -21.79
N LYS A 81 17.16 -7.64 -20.98
CA LYS A 81 17.36 -6.20 -21.22
C LYS A 81 18.33 -5.52 -20.26
N ALA A 82 19.07 -6.29 -19.44
CA ALA A 82 19.97 -5.78 -18.39
C ALA A 82 19.31 -4.79 -17.38
N GLN A 83 18.01 -4.91 -17.13
CA GLN A 83 17.24 -4.01 -16.25
C GLN A 83 17.11 -4.52 -14.80
N VAL A 84 17.82 -5.59 -14.45
CA VAL A 84 17.79 -6.20 -13.10
C VAL A 84 18.05 -5.17 -11.98
N PRO A 85 19.01 -4.22 -12.10
CA PRO A 85 19.22 -3.21 -11.05
C PRO A 85 18.01 -2.31 -10.82
N VAL A 86 17.35 -1.88 -11.90
CA VAL A 86 16.15 -1.02 -11.82
C VAL A 86 15.00 -1.78 -11.17
N LEU A 87 14.83 -3.06 -11.53
CA LEU A 87 13.81 -3.92 -10.92
C LEU A 87 14.06 -4.11 -9.42
N ALA A 88 15.31 -4.25 -8.99
CA ALA A 88 15.67 -4.36 -7.57
C ALA A 88 15.34 -3.07 -6.79
N VAL A 89 15.70 -1.91 -7.33
CA VAL A 89 15.39 -0.60 -6.71
C VAL A 89 13.88 -0.42 -6.57
N LYS A 90 13.10 -0.79 -7.60
CA LYS A 90 11.63 -0.75 -7.54
C LYS A 90 11.11 -1.56 -6.34
N HIS A 91 11.55 -2.81 -6.17
CA HIS A 91 11.10 -3.65 -5.05
C HIS A 91 11.51 -3.07 -3.70
N LEU A 92 12.70 -2.48 -3.59
CA LEU A 92 13.15 -1.83 -2.36
C LEU A 92 12.24 -0.64 -1.98
N VAL A 93 11.89 0.20 -2.95
CA VAL A 93 10.97 1.33 -2.74
C VAL A 93 9.58 0.85 -2.31
N LEU A 94 9.02 -0.13 -3.03
CA LEU A 94 7.70 -0.69 -2.72
C LEU A 94 7.68 -1.37 -1.35
N PHE A 95 8.72 -2.13 -1.01
CA PHE A 95 8.86 -2.74 0.31
C PHE A 95 8.91 -1.69 1.42
N THR A 96 9.66 -0.62 1.21
CA THR A 96 9.75 0.50 2.16
C THR A 96 8.40 1.18 2.35
N LEU A 97 7.62 1.39 1.28
CA LEU A 97 6.27 1.93 1.37
C LEU A 97 5.32 1.04 2.19
N VAL A 98 5.38 -0.28 1.99
CA VAL A 98 4.60 -1.21 2.81
C VAL A 98 5.03 -1.16 4.27
N ALA A 99 6.34 -1.19 4.55
CA ALA A 99 6.85 -1.15 5.92
C ALA A 99 6.42 0.14 6.65
N LEU A 100 6.59 1.30 6.01
CA LEU A 100 6.15 2.59 6.56
C LEU A 100 4.62 2.65 6.72
N GLY A 101 3.87 2.15 5.73
CA GLY A 101 2.41 2.07 5.81
C GLY A 101 1.92 1.26 7.03
N ILE A 102 2.55 0.12 7.31
CA ILE A 102 2.25 -0.69 8.50
C ILE A 102 2.57 0.09 9.79
N LEU A 103 3.70 0.79 9.84
CA LEU A 103 4.08 1.59 11.01
C LEU A 103 3.09 2.73 11.26
N PHE A 104 2.69 3.48 10.23
CA PHE A 104 1.70 4.54 10.37
C PHE A 104 0.32 4.01 10.76
N LEU A 105 -0.10 2.89 10.18
CA LEU A 105 -1.36 2.25 10.54
C LEU A 105 -1.40 1.82 12.02
N ARG A 106 -0.30 1.29 12.55
CA ARG A 106 -0.15 0.97 13.98
C ARG A 106 -0.25 2.21 14.86
N LYS A 107 0.41 3.31 14.46
CA LYS A 107 0.33 4.59 15.17
C LYS A 107 -1.09 5.15 15.17
N VAL A 108 -1.78 5.15 14.03
CA VAL A 108 -3.18 5.60 13.92
C VAL A 108 -4.09 4.80 14.85
N LYS A 109 -3.95 3.47 14.85
CA LYS A 109 -4.74 2.60 15.75
C LYS A 109 -4.49 2.93 17.23
N HIS A 110 -3.24 3.20 17.60
CA HIS A 110 -2.90 3.61 18.95
C HIS A 110 -3.54 4.95 19.34
N PHE A 111 -3.46 5.96 18.46
CA PHE A 111 -4.08 7.28 18.67
C PHE A 111 -5.62 7.19 18.81
N LEU A 112 -6.28 6.43 17.94
CA LEU A 112 -7.75 6.28 17.98
C LEU A 112 -8.23 5.55 19.24
N ASN A 113 -7.43 4.62 19.80
CA ASN A 113 -7.77 3.91 21.02
C ASN A 113 -7.62 4.77 22.28
N GLN A 114 -6.70 5.74 22.30
CA GLN A 114 -6.44 6.60 23.46
C GLN A 114 -7.45 7.75 23.58
N SER A 115 -8.12 8.10 22.49
CA SER A 115 -9.06 9.22 22.48
C SER A 115 -10.40 8.76 21.89
N PRO A 116 -11.19 7.97 22.65
CA PRO A 116 -12.50 7.53 22.21
C PRO A 116 -13.38 8.73 21.83
N PRO A 117 -14.33 8.55 20.89
CA PRO A 117 -15.26 9.61 20.56
C PRO A 117 -16.04 10.00 21.82
N GLU A 118 -16.03 11.29 22.16
CA GLU A 118 -17.00 11.83 23.11
C GLU A 118 -18.37 11.58 22.50
N THR A 119 -19.16 10.74 23.17
CA THR A 119 -20.54 10.45 22.77
C THR A 119 -21.33 11.76 22.78
N PRO A 120 -22.09 12.08 21.72
CA PRO A 120 -23.02 13.21 21.75
C PRO A 120 -24.12 13.01 22.81
#